data_AF-X0TBM5-F1
#
_entry.id   AF-X0TBM5-F1
#
_cell.length_a   1.000
_cell.length_b   1.000
_cell.length_c   1.000
_cell.angle_alpha   90.00
_cell.angle_beta   90.00
_cell.angle_gamma   90.00
#
_symmetry.space_group_name_H-M   'P 1'
#
loop_
_entity.id
_entity.type
_entity.pdbx_description
1 polymer ?
#
loop_
_entity_poly.entity_id
_entity_poly.type
_entity_poly.pdbx_seq_one_letter_code
_entity_poly.pdbx_strand_id
1 'polypeptide(L)'
;APMTCEAILKRLPFSYEFHQSIVSGQAFVALPPDLTVPRENQRTVGIMPGTLCFLVKDVPLRVPDELYISYGPYFVSRCSTIDFQQPVNVFAKIESDLDKLENIGKRILMRGAEMVQFSFIAE
;
A
#
# COMPACT_ATOMS: atom_id res chain seq x y z
N ALA A 1 -2.37 8.49 -11.03
CA ALA A 1 -1.93 9.42 -9.98
C ALA A 1 -0.55 9.94 -10.37
N PRO A 2 -0.46 10.91 -11.30
CA PRO A 2 0.80 11.33 -11.90
C PRO A 2 1.85 11.79 -10.88
N MET A 3 1.49 12.59 -9.88
CA MET A 3 2.46 13.08 -8.89
C MET A 3 2.99 11.95 -8.00
N THR A 4 2.09 11.04 -7.59
CA THR A 4 2.46 9.86 -6.81
C THR A 4 3.38 8.94 -7.62
N CYS A 5 3.03 8.66 -8.88
CA CYS A 5 3.84 7.85 -9.78
C CYS A 5 5.22 8.47 -10.01
N GLU A 6 5.31 9.77 -10.24
CA GLU A 6 6.59 10.46 -10.43
C GLU A 6 7.51 10.32 -9.20
N ALA A 7 6.97 10.50 -8.00
CA ALA A 7 7.73 10.34 -6.76
C ALA A 7 8.23 8.90 -6.56
N ILE A 8 7.39 7.91 -6.85
CA ILE A 8 7.76 6.49 -6.80
C ILE A 8 8.86 6.18 -7.83
N LEU A 9 8.68 6.62 -9.08
CA LEU A 9 9.61 6.36 -10.18
C LEU A 9 11.01 6.93 -9.91
N LYS A 10 11.11 8.15 -9.36
CA LYS A 10 12.39 8.78 -8.98
C LYS A 10 13.17 7.99 -7.93
N ARG A 11 12.49 7.10 -7.22
CA ARG A 11 13.04 6.34 -6.10
C ARG A 11 13.32 4.88 -6.43
N LEU A 12 12.82 4.39 -7.56
CA LEU A 12 13.10 3.03 -8.00
C LEU A 12 14.58 2.87 -8.39
N PRO A 13 15.22 1.74 -8.06
CA PRO A 13 14.70 0.63 -7.27
C PRO A 13 14.78 0.91 -5.75
N PHE A 14 13.80 0.40 -4.99
CA PHE A 14 13.84 0.42 -3.53
C PHE A 14 13.27 -0.86 -2.92
N SER A 15 13.57 -1.10 -1.65
CA SER A 15 13.06 -2.24 -0.90
C SER A 15 12.59 -1.80 0.48
N TYR A 16 11.42 -2.30 0.89
CA TYR A 16 10.87 -2.08 2.22
C TYR A 16 10.39 -3.38 2.84
N GLU A 17 10.41 -3.43 4.16
CA GLU A 17 9.79 -4.52 4.91
C GLU A 17 8.29 -4.28 4.99
N PHE A 18 7.52 -5.19 4.40
CA PHE A 18 6.07 -5.17 4.44
C PHE A 18 5.56 -6.12 5.50
N HIS A 19 4.65 -5.61 6.32
CA HIS A 19 3.96 -6.35 7.36
C HIS A 19 2.52 -6.61 6.94
N GLN A 20 1.89 -7.63 7.51
CA GLN A 20 0.45 -7.76 7.41
C GLN A 20 -0.23 -6.58 8.11
N SER A 21 -1.19 -5.92 7.44
CA SER A 21 -2.01 -4.91 8.12
C SER A 21 -2.93 -5.59 9.15
N ILE A 22 -2.89 -5.08 10.37
CA ILE A 22 -3.69 -5.58 11.51
C ILE A 22 -5.14 -5.08 11.41
N VAL A 23 -5.35 -3.87 10.86
CA VAL A 23 -6.64 -3.18 10.88
C VAL A 23 -7.29 -3.06 9.51
N SER A 24 -6.51 -3.15 8.43
CA SER A 24 -7.00 -2.91 7.07
C SER A 24 -7.45 -4.17 6.34
N GLY A 25 -7.48 -5.32 7.01
CA GLY A 25 -7.81 -6.60 6.40
C GLY A 25 -6.70 -7.11 5.47
N GLN A 26 -7.05 -7.48 4.24
CA GLN A 26 -6.17 -8.15 3.27
C GLN A 26 -5.27 -7.18 2.50
N ALA A 27 -4.35 -6.54 3.24
CA ALA A 27 -3.30 -5.74 2.65
C ALA A 27 -1.98 -5.85 3.41
N PHE A 28 -0.88 -5.74 2.67
CA PHE A 28 0.44 -5.49 3.24
C PHE A 28 0.63 -4.01 3.45
N VAL A 29 1.38 -3.65 4.48
CA VAL A 29 1.73 -2.28 4.81
C VAL A 29 3.23 -2.15 5.08
N ALA A 30 3.85 -1.13 4.53
CA ALA A 30 5.18 -0.67 4.89
C ALA A 30 5.12 0.79 5.32
N LEU A 31 6.00 1.16 6.26
CA LEU A 31 6.22 2.55 6.65
C LEU A 31 7.49 3.05 5.96
N PRO A 32 7.40 3.73 4.82
CA PRO A 32 8.58 4.23 4.15
C PRO A 32 9.27 5.31 5.01
N PRO A 33 10.56 5.20 5.32
CA PRO A 33 11.27 6.18 6.15
C PRO A 33 11.60 7.48 5.40
N ASP A 34 11.49 7.47 4.07
CA ASP A 34 12.08 8.46 3.19
C ASP A 34 11.26 8.72 1.91
N LEU A 35 9.99 8.32 1.90
CA LEU A 35 9.06 8.57 0.80
C LEU A 35 7.80 9.22 1.35
N THR A 36 7.45 10.37 0.79
CA THR A 36 6.19 11.08 1.02
C THR A 36 5.70 11.60 -0.33
N VAL A 37 4.39 11.60 -0.54
CA VAL A 37 3.75 12.05 -1.79
C VAL A 37 2.60 13.00 -1.48
N PRO A 38 2.21 13.91 -2.40
CA PRO A 38 1.02 14.73 -2.21
C PRO A 38 -0.26 13.89 -2.29
N ARG A 39 -1.36 14.36 -1.70
CA ARG A 39 -2.69 13.71 -1.80
C ARG A 39 -3.19 13.76 -3.25
N GLU A 40 -3.56 12.61 -3.80
CA GLU A 40 -3.93 12.47 -5.21
C GLU A 40 -4.69 11.16 -5.49
N ASN A 41 -5.72 11.19 -6.35
CA ASN A 41 -6.48 10.00 -6.74
C ASN A 41 -6.94 9.15 -5.53
N GLN A 42 -7.45 9.85 -4.52
CA GLN A 42 -7.77 9.25 -3.24
C GLN A 42 -9.04 8.40 -3.30
N ARG A 43 -9.01 7.26 -2.63
CA ARG A 43 -10.16 6.39 -2.39
C ARG A 43 -10.18 5.91 -0.94
N THR A 44 -11.38 5.68 -0.43
CA THR A 44 -11.61 5.07 0.89
C THR A 44 -12.13 3.63 0.75
N VAL A 45 -12.94 3.37 -0.27
CA VAL A 45 -13.57 2.07 -0.57
C VAL A 45 -13.35 1.66 -2.02
N GLY A 46 -13.71 0.40 -2.34
CA GLY A 46 -13.66 -0.11 -3.71
C GLY A 46 -12.23 -0.30 -4.22
N ILE A 47 -11.31 -0.66 -3.33
CA ILE A 47 -9.92 -0.94 -3.65
C ILE A 47 -9.79 -2.45 -3.87
N MET A 48 -9.50 -2.82 -5.10
CA MET A 48 -9.50 -4.21 -5.55
C MET A 48 -8.15 -4.90 -5.24
N PRO A 49 -8.12 -6.24 -5.17
CA PRO A 49 -6.86 -6.99 -5.09
C PRO A 49 -5.86 -6.57 -6.18
N GLY A 50 -4.59 -6.51 -5.83
CA GLY A 50 -3.50 -6.05 -6.68
C GLY A 50 -3.31 -4.54 -6.70
N THR A 51 -4.15 -3.75 -6.02
CA THR A 51 -4.00 -2.30 -6.00
C THR A 51 -2.89 -1.86 -5.05
N LEU A 52 -2.02 -0.97 -5.53
CA LEU A 52 -1.00 -0.30 -4.74
C LEU A 52 -1.52 1.07 -4.31
N CYS A 53 -1.47 1.32 -3.01
CA CYS A 53 -2.01 2.54 -2.43
C CYS A 53 -0.98 3.24 -1.53
N PHE A 54 -1.09 4.56 -1.39
CA PHE A 54 -0.26 5.35 -0.50
C PHE A 54 -1.13 6.18 0.44
N LEU A 55 -1.00 5.97 1.75
CA LEU A 55 -1.58 6.86 2.75
C LEU A 55 -0.60 8.00 3.02
N VAL A 56 -1.06 9.23 2.79
CA VAL A 56 -0.25 10.43 3.04
C VAL A 56 -0.33 10.78 4.53
N LYS A 57 0.83 11.01 5.14
CA LYS A 57 1.00 11.42 6.53
C LYS A 57 0.03 12.52 6.93
N ASP A 58 -0.60 12.34 8.10
CA ASP A 58 -1.46 13.33 8.74
C ASP A 58 -0.91 13.63 10.15
N VAL A 59 -0.25 14.77 10.30
CA VAL A 59 0.40 15.19 11.55
C VAL A 59 -0.61 15.39 12.69
N PRO A 60 -1.71 16.15 12.50
CA PRO A 60 -2.75 16.28 13.52
C PRO A 60 -3.27 14.95 14.06
N LEU A 61 -3.47 13.96 13.18
CA LEU A 61 -3.99 12.64 13.53
C LEU A 61 -2.90 11.62 13.91
N ARG A 62 -1.62 12.03 13.91
CA ARG A 62 -0.45 11.16 14.17
C ARG A 62 -0.41 9.92 13.26
N VAL A 63 -0.85 10.07 12.02
CA VAL A 63 -0.83 9.03 11.00
C VAL A 63 0.45 9.17 10.18
N PRO A 64 1.31 8.14 10.10
CA PRO A 64 2.53 8.19 9.27
C PRO A 64 2.20 8.03 7.78
N ASP A 65 3.20 8.21 6.92
CA ASP A 65 3.10 7.73 5.55
C ASP A 65 3.06 6.20 5.55
N GLU A 66 2.18 5.61 4.74
CA GLU A 66 2.03 4.15 4.63
C GLU A 66 1.91 3.73 3.17
N LEU A 67 2.70 2.75 2.76
CA LEU A 67 2.61 2.13 1.45
C LEU A 67 1.87 0.79 1.58
N TYR A 68 0.79 0.64 0.82
CA TYR A 68 -0.09 -0.52 0.85
C TYR A 68 -0.07 -1.31 -0.45
N ILE A 69 -0.20 -2.63 -0.32
CA ILE A 69 -0.50 -3.54 -1.42
C ILE A 69 -1.69 -4.41 -0.99
N SER A 70 -2.84 -4.25 -1.66
CA SER A 70 -4.00 -5.10 -1.43
C SER A 70 -3.80 -6.46 -2.11
N TYR A 71 -4.04 -7.56 -1.40
CA TYR A 71 -3.94 -8.92 -1.94
C TYR A 71 -5.26 -9.70 -1.91
N GLY A 72 -6.33 -9.12 -1.36
CA GLY A 72 -7.63 -9.75 -1.27
C GLY A 72 -8.78 -8.73 -1.20
N PRO A 73 -10.03 -9.19 -1.34
CA PRO A 73 -11.20 -8.31 -1.48
C PRO A 73 -11.49 -7.46 -0.24
N TYR A 74 -10.98 -7.85 0.93
CA TYR A 74 -11.25 -7.16 2.19
C TYR A 74 -10.14 -6.18 2.54
N PHE A 75 -9.91 -5.17 1.71
CA PHE A 75 -9.06 -4.04 2.08
C PHE A 75 -9.92 -2.81 2.40
N VAL A 76 -9.74 -2.29 3.61
CA VAL A 76 -10.28 -0.99 4.02
C VAL A 76 -9.13 -0.17 4.57
N SER A 77 -8.96 1.04 4.07
CA SER A 77 -7.90 1.92 4.57
C SER A 77 -8.06 2.16 6.07
N ARG A 78 -6.94 2.45 6.76
CA ARG A 78 -6.87 2.66 8.20
C ARG A 78 -8.06 3.50 8.69
N CYS A 79 -8.71 3.03 9.74
CA CYS A 79 -9.78 3.77 10.42
C CYS A 79 -9.23 4.42 11.69
N SER A 80 -9.37 5.74 11.81
CA SER A 80 -8.97 6.48 13.04
C SER A 80 -10.05 6.45 14.11
N THR A 81 -11.31 6.33 13.68
CA THR A 81 -12.52 6.08 14.47
C THR A 81 -13.41 5.11 13.67
N ILE A 82 -14.42 4.49 14.29
CA ILE A 82 -15.25 3.43 13.68
C ILE A 82 -15.82 3.85 12.30
N ASP A 83 -16.06 5.15 12.08
CA ASP A 83 -16.66 5.67 10.85
C ASP A 83 -15.69 6.47 9.96
N PHE A 84 -14.42 6.64 10.34
CA PHE A 84 -13.48 7.51 9.62
C PHE A 84 -12.36 6.73 8.93
N GLN A 85 -12.63 6.32 7.70
CA GLN A 85 -11.64 5.72 6.80
C GLN A 85 -10.70 6.78 6.25
N GLN A 86 -9.39 6.59 6.45
CA GLN A 86 -8.37 7.49 5.92
C GLN A 86 -8.24 7.31 4.41
N PRO A 87 -8.41 8.34 3.58
CA PRO A 87 -8.30 8.20 2.14
C PRO A 87 -6.85 7.88 1.70
N VAL A 88 -6.67 6.88 0.84
CA VAL A 88 -5.37 6.50 0.28
C VAL A 88 -5.28 6.84 -1.20
N ASN A 89 -4.13 7.31 -1.65
CA ASN A 89 -3.84 7.52 -3.06
C ASN A 89 -3.74 6.17 -3.76
N VAL A 90 -4.58 5.92 -4.76
CA VAL A 90 -4.40 4.74 -5.64
C VAL A 90 -3.48 5.13 -6.79
N PHE A 91 -2.34 4.45 -6.96
CA PHE A 91 -1.36 4.87 -7.97
C PHE A 91 -0.95 3.78 -8.97
N ALA A 92 -1.09 2.51 -8.62
CA ALA A 92 -0.77 1.41 -9.53
C ALA A 92 -1.63 0.18 -9.23
N LYS A 93 -1.63 -0.76 -10.18
CA LYS A 93 -2.33 -2.05 -10.06
C LYS A 93 -1.46 -3.13 -10.67
N ILE A 94 -1.33 -4.25 -9.97
CA ILE A 94 -0.71 -5.47 -10.46
C ILE A 94 -1.63 -6.09 -11.52
N GLU A 95 -1.09 -6.34 -12.72
CA GLU A 95 -1.87 -6.78 -13.88
C GLU A 95 -2.02 -8.31 -13.97
N SER A 96 -1.07 -9.06 -13.41
CA SER A 96 -0.99 -10.53 -13.54
C SER A 96 -0.62 -11.19 -12.21
N ASP A 97 -0.73 -12.52 -12.15
CA ASP A 97 -0.28 -13.32 -11.00
C ASP A 97 -0.93 -12.98 -9.64
N LEU A 98 -2.20 -12.54 -9.64
CA LEU A 98 -2.92 -12.22 -8.40
C LEU A 98 -3.05 -13.42 -7.45
N ASP A 99 -3.12 -14.65 -7.95
CA ASP A 99 -3.12 -15.85 -7.12
C ASP A 99 -1.79 -16.02 -6.36
N LYS A 100 -0.67 -15.64 -6.99
CA LYS A 100 0.64 -15.63 -6.31
C LYS A 100 0.69 -14.54 -5.25
N LEU A 101 0.13 -13.36 -5.54
CA LEU A 101 0.00 -12.27 -4.57
C LEU A 101 -0.82 -12.69 -3.35
N GLU A 102 -1.93 -13.41 -3.53
CA GLU A 102 -2.74 -13.94 -2.43
C GLU A 102 -1.96 -14.97 -1.59
N ASN A 103 -1.16 -15.83 -2.23
CA ASN A 103 -0.32 -16.80 -1.51
C ASN A 103 0.79 -16.11 -0.70
N ILE A 104 1.41 -15.06 -1.24
CA ILE A 104 2.31 -14.17 -0.48
C ILE A 104 1.54 -13.52 0.66
N GLY A 105 0.29 -13.12 0.41
CA GLY A 105 -0.75 -12.69 1.35
C GLY A 105 -0.77 -13.49 2.62
N LYS A 106 -1.17 -14.75 2.44
CA LYS A 106 -1.29 -15.75 3.49
C LYS A 106 0.06 -16.02 4.16
N ARG A 107 1.16 -16.02 3.41
CA ARG A 107 2.50 -16.24 3.96
C ARG A 107 2.91 -15.13 4.93
N ILE A 108 2.78 -13.86 4.53
CA ILE A 108 3.13 -12.69 5.36
C ILE A 108 2.20 -12.63 6.58
N LEU A 109 0.89 -12.86 6.40
CA LEU A 109 -0.07 -12.97 7.51
C LEU A 109 0.39 -13.97 8.58
N MET A 110 0.92 -15.13 8.17
CA MET A 110 1.36 -16.17 9.10
C MET A 110 2.78 -15.96 9.67
N ARG A 111 3.66 -15.24 8.95
CA ARG A 111 5.08 -15.05 9.32
C ARG A 111 5.40 -13.69 9.94
N GLY A 112 4.50 -12.72 9.80
CA GLY A 112 4.64 -11.34 10.29
C GLY A 112 5.01 -10.36 9.19
N ALA A 113 6.16 -10.58 8.53
CA ALA A 113 6.72 -9.62 7.58
C ALA A 113 7.54 -10.26 6.46
N GLU A 114 7.74 -9.53 5.36
CA GLU A 114 8.62 -9.89 4.26
C GLU A 114 9.20 -8.67 3.55
N MET A 115 10.45 -8.76 3.09
CA MET A 115 11.06 -7.71 2.26
C MET A 115 10.48 -7.74 0.85
N VAL A 116 9.94 -6.61 0.40
CA VAL A 116 9.41 -6.43 -0.96
C VAL A 116 10.26 -5.41 -1.69
N GLN A 117 10.71 -5.76 -2.90
CA GLN A 117 11.48 -4.88 -3.77
C GLN A 117 10.62 -4.38 -4.93
N PHE A 118 10.72 -3.08 -5.19
CA PHE A 118 10.16 -2.44 -6.37
C PHE A 118 11.31 -2.09 -7.31
N SER A 119 11.16 -2.44 -8.58
CA SER A 119 12.18 -2.21 -9.61
C SER A 119 11.52 -1.92 -10.95
N PHE A 120 12.29 -1.33 -11.86
CA PHE A 120 11.89 -1.25 -13.26
C PHE A 120 11.90 -2.65 -13.86
N ILE A 121 10.87 -2.98 -14.63
CA ILE A 121 10.92 -4.11 -15.55
C ILE A 121 11.79 -3.64 -16.72
N ALA A 122 12.94 -4.27 -16.91
CA ALA A 122 13.71 -4.08 -18.14
C ALA A 122 12.86 -4.61 -19.31
N GLU A 123 12.65 -3.77 -20.33
CA GLU A 123 12.06 -4.20 -21.60
C GLU A 123 12.95 -5.20 -22.34
#